data_AF-A0A9P7G667-F1
#
_entry.id   AF-A0A9P7G667-F1
#
_cell.length_a   1.000
_cell.length_b   1.000
_cell.length_c   1.000
_cell.angle_alpha   90.00
_cell.angle_beta   90.00
_cell.angle_gamma   90.00
#
_symmetry.space_group_name_H-M   'P 1'
#
loop_
_entity.id
_entity.type
_entity.pdbx_description
1 polymer ?
#
loop_
_entity_poly.entity_id
_entity_poly.type
_entity_poly.pdbx_seq_one_letter_code
_entity_poly.pdbx_strand_id
1 'polypeptide(L)'
;MPYFIINEPTRNTQWTIGTANPVSWVKGVHDGITQFDVEMARLSEDGLTLIARNVPATHKSLNILLQNVPPGDDYFLIFINSTHGVTHATSQRFTVAAAGSTASGKIHAPPVPNAETVTISGPPNPTLGFATTFAALNNGVLARWGSPGQAWSIGGVFVSCVLGAAWTLR
;
A
#
# COMPACT_ATOMS: atom_id res chain seq x y z
N MET A 1 12.60 -19.85 1.56
CA MET A 1 12.79 -18.92 2.69
C MET A 1 11.89 -17.72 2.45
N PRO A 2 11.14 -17.21 3.45
CA PRO A 2 10.32 -16.02 3.26
C PRO A 2 11.22 -14.78 3.08
N TYR A 3 10.83 -13.87 2.18
CA TYR A 3 11.56 -12.61 1.93
C TYR A 3 11.39 -11.62 3.09
N PHE A 4 10.22 -11.64 3.74
CA PHE A 4 9.94 -10.90 4.96
C PHE A 4 9.21 -11.80 5.95
N ILE A 5 9.40 -11.55 7.23
CA ILE A 5 8.62 -12.11 8.33
C ILE A 5 7.85 -10.97 8.97
N ILE A 6 6.53 -10.97 8.83
CA ILE A 6 5.67 -9.97 9.46
C ILE A 6 5.48 -10.37 10.93
N ASN A 7 5.93 -9.51 11.84
CA ASN A 7 5.83 -9.72 13.29
C ASN A 7 4.52 -9.18 13.85
N GLU A 8 4.06 -8.04 13.34
CA GLU A 8 2.74 -7.49 13.61
C GLU A 8 2.08 -7.10 12.29
N PRO A 9 0.80 -7.45 12.07
CA PRO A 9 -0.12 -8.07 13.03
C PRO A 9 0.06 -9.60 13.19
N THR A 10 -0.26 -10.11 14.38
CA THR A 10 -0.35 -11.55 14.70
C THR A 10 -1.81 -12.03 14.72
N ARG A 11 -2.02 -13.35 14.89
CA ARG A 11 -3.35 -13.96 15.05
C ARG A 11 -4.19 -13.36 16.20
N ASN A 12 -3.51 -12.90 17.23
CA ASN A 12 -4.15 -12.35 18.42
C ASN A 12 -4.22 -10.82 18.39
N THR A 13 -3.70 -10.18 17.34
CA THR A 13 -3.72 -8.73 17.20
C THR A 13 -5.12 -8.24 16.85
N GLN A 14 -5.54 -7.17 17.53
CA GLN A 14 -6.74 -6.40 17.24
C GLN A 14 -6.37 -4.95 16.93
N TRP A 15 -6.66 -4.54 15.71
CA TRP A 15 -6.61 -3.17 15.26
C TRP A 15 -7.92 -2.46 15.57
N THR A 16 -7.84 -1.17 15.87
CA THR A 16 -9.02 -0.36 16.21
C THR A 16 -9.15 0.77 15.20
N ILE A 17 -10.39 1.03 14.78
CA ILE A 17 -10.73 2.15 13.90
C ILE A 17 -10.52 3.48 14.64
N GLY A 18 -9.94 4.46 13.96
CA GLY A 18 -9.64 5.78 14.52
C GLY A 18 -8.32 5.87 15.28
N THR A 19 -7.56 4.77 15.40
CA THR A 19 -6.22 4.75 15.99
C THR A 19 -5.19 4.27 14.99
N ALA A 20 -3.93 4.70 15.15
CA ALA A 20 -2.81 4.14 14.41
C ALA A 20 -2.54 2.71 14.89
N ASN A 21 -2.39 1.78 13.96
CA ASN A 21 -2.15 0.38 14.25
C ASN A 21 -0.79 -0.06 13.68
N PRO A 22 0.05 -0.77 14.44
CA PRO A 22 1.40 -1.08 14.02
C PRO A 22 1.43 -2.22 13.00
N VAL A 23 2.29 -2.06 12.01
CA VAL A 23 2.80 -3.12 11.13
C VAL A 23 4.31 -3.18 11.34
N SER A 24 4.86 -4.35 11.61
CA SER A 24 6.30 -4.51 11.77
C SER A 24 6.78 -5.82 11.16
N TRP A 25 8.02 -5.83 10.68
CA TRP A 25 8.59 -6.98 9.99
C TRP A 25 10.11 -7.08 10.16
N VAL A 26 10.62 -8.26 9.87
CA VAL A 26 12.05 -8.53 9.65
C VAL A 26 12.24 -8.91 8.20
N LYS A 27 13.20 -8.26 7.55
CA LYS A 27 13.58 -8.56 6.18
C LYS A 27 14.63 -9.68 6.13
N GLY A 28 14.51 -10.58 5.16
CA GLY A 28 15.54 -11.58 4.85
C GLY A 28 16.83 -10.95 4.30
N VAL A 29 17.94 -11.67 4.40
CA VAL A 29 19.23 -11.21 3.86
C VAL A 29 19.42 -11.68 2.41
N HIS A 30 20.12 -10.88 1.60
CA HIS A 30 20.55 -11.22 0.24
C HIS A 30 19.45 -11.61 -0.76
N ASP A 31 18.27 -10.98 -0.67
CA ASP A 31 17.14 -11.26 -1.56
C ASP A 31 16.99 -10.32 -2.77
N GLY A 32 17.77 -9.24 -2.83
CA GLY A 32 17.71 -8.24 -3.91
C GLY A 32 16.46 -7.35 -3.90
N ILE A 33 15.59 -7.46 -2.89
CA ILE A 33 14.37 -6.64 -2.80
C ILE A 33 14.71 -5.31 -2.13
N THR A 34 14.64 -4.22 -2.91
CA THR A 34 14.90 -2.85 -2.44
C THR A 34 13.64 -2.11 -2.01
N GLN A 35 12.48 -2.52 -2.54
CA GLN A 35 11.18 -1.94 -2.22
C GLN A 35 10.07 -2.98 -2.40
N PHE A 36 8.94 -2.75 -1.75
CA PHE A 36 7.75 -3.59 -1.84
C PHE A 36 6.48 -2.75 -1.63
N ASP A 37 5.34 -3.34 -1.93
CA ASP A 37 4.02 -2.75 -1.72
C ASP A 37 3.31 -3.48 -0.58
N VAL A 38 2.46 -2.75 0.13
CA VAL A 38 1.63 -3.26 1.22
C VAL A 38 0.17 -3.18 0.79
N GLU A 39 -0.51 -4.32 0.86
CA GLU A 39 -1.92 -4.47 0.57
C GLU A 39 -2.61 -5.16 1.75
N MET A 40 -3.90 -4.90 1.91
CA MET A 40 -4.74 -5.56 2.90
C MET A 40 -5.95 -6.19 2.22
N ALA A 41 -6.22 -7.43 2.60
CA ALA A 41 -7.31 -8.22 2.07
C ALA A 41 -8.19 -8.74 3.20
N ARG A 42 -9.41 -9.12 2.85
CA ARG A 42 -10.35 -9.87 3.69
C ARG A 42 -10.59 -11.23 3.08
N LEU A 43 -10.87 -12.24 3.90
CA LEU A 43 -11.24 -13.58 3.42
C LEU A 43 -12.72 -13.69 3.09
N SER A 44 -13.58 -12.91 3.76
CA SER A 44 -15.03 -12.97 3.59
C SER A 44 -15.56 -12.06 2.47
N GLU A 45 -14.73 -11.20 1.91
CA GLU A 45 -15.12 -10.21 0.91
C GLU A 45 -14.11 -10.18 -0.24
N ASP A 46 -14.61 -10.09 -1.46
CA ASP A 46 -13.78 -9.89 -2.63
C ASP A 46 -13.27 -8.45 -2.66
N GLY A 47 -11.96 -8.28 -2.80
CA GLY A 47 -11.34 -6.98 -2.98
C GLY A 47 -10.03 -6.82 -2.23
N LEU A 48 -9.31 -5.74 -2.58
CA LEU A 48 -8.04 -5.37 -1.96
C LEU A 48 -8.09 -3.92 -1.54
N THR A 49 -7.47 -3.61 -0.42
CA THR A 49 -7.14 -2.25 -0.02
C THR A 49 -5.67 -2.02 -0.31
N LEU A 50 -5.36 -1.14 -1.25
CA LEU A 50 -3.99 -0.78 -1.61
C LEU A 50 -3.46 0.25 -0.60
N ILE A 51 -2.62 -0.19 0.34
CA ILE A 51 -2.19 0.65 1.47
C ILE A 51 -1.02 1.55 1.05
N ALA A 52 0.11 0.93 0.71
CA ALA A 52 1.35 1.67 0.46
C ALA A 52 2.11 1.09 -0.72
N ARG A 53 2.59 1.96 -1.62
CA ARG A 53 3.42 1.59 -2.76
C ARG A 53 4.87 2.00 -2.55
N ASN A 54 5.81 1.19 -3.04
CA ASN A 54 7.26 1.44 -3.03
C ASN A 54 7.85 1.61 -1.62
N VAL A 55 7.31 0.95 -0.60
CA VAL A 55 7.86 0.98 0.76
C VAL A 55 9.33 0.55 0.72
N PRO A 56 10.27 1.39 1.18
CA PRO A 56 11.69 1.04 1.21
C PRO A 56 11.92 -0.21 2.04
N ALA A 57 12.66 -1.17 1.49
CA ALA A 57 12.98 -2.42 2.19
C ALA A 57 13.89 -2.20 3.42
N THR A 58 14.47 -1.00 3.56
CA THR A 58 15.20 -0.54 4.76
C THR A 58 14.26 -0.18 5.92
N HIS A 59 12.98 0.09 5.66
CA HIS A 59 11.99 0.28 6.70
C HIS A 59 11.74 -1.05 7.42
N LYS A 60 11.37 -0.96 8.70
CA LYS A 60 11.07 -2.11 9.56
C LYS A 60 9.64 -2.11 10.09
N SER A 61 8.94 -1.00 9.88
CA SER A 61 7.62 -0.77 10.42
C SER A 61 6.88 0.34 9.68
N LEU A 62 5.56 0.29 9.74
CA LEU A 62 4.62 1.33 9.35
C LEU A 62 3.50 1.37 10.39
N ASN A 63 2.84 2.50 10.53
CA ASN A 63 1.57 2.60 11.23
C ASN A 63 0.45 2.73 10.20
N ILE A 64 -0.70 2.11 10.46
CA ILE A 64 -1.89 2.20 9.63
C ILE A 64 -3.04 2.77 10.44
N LEU A 65 -3.50 3.96 10.06
CA LEU A 65 -4.69 4.58 10.61
C LEU A 65 -5.92 4.14 9.78
N LEU A 66 -6.86 3.48 10.44
CA LEU A 66 -8.09 3.00 9.81
C LEU A 66 -9.21 4.02 9.97
N GLN A 67 -9.88 4.37 8.87
CA GLN A 67 -11.08 5.23 8.87
C GLN A 67 -12.22 4.50 8.16
N ASN A 68 -13.37 4.31 8.80
CA ASN A 68 -14.54 3.68 8.15
C ASN A 68 -14.27 2.32 7.47
N VAL A 69 -13.23 1.59 7.91
CA VAL A 69 -12.95 0.23 7.46
C VAL A 69 -13.96 -0.68 8.17
N PRO A 70 -14.62 -1.63 7.47
CA PRO A 70 -15.54 -2.55 8.12
C PRO A 70 -14.88 -3.29 9.29
N PRO A 71 -15.56 -3.53 10.41
CA PRO A 71 -15.06 -4.46 11.42
C PRO A 71 -15.09 -5.90 10.91
N GLY A 72 -14.14 -6.72 11.34
CA GLY A 72 -14.04 -8.13 10.94
C GLY A 72 -12.84 -8.83 11.56
N ASP A 73 -12.84 -10.16 11.60
CA ASP A 73 -11.76 -10.95 12.20
C ASP A 73 -10.87 -11.65 11.15
N ASP A 74 -11.04 -11.30 9.88
CA ASP A 74 -10.58 -12.05 8.73
C ASP A 74 -9.58 -11.30 7.84
N TYR A 75 -8.94 -10.27 8.40
CA TYR A 75 -7.98 -9.44 7.71
C TYR A 75 -6.59 -10.08 7.65
N PHE A 76 -5.86 -9.83 6.57
CA PHE A 76 -4.45 -10.14 6.46
C PHE A 76 -3.74 -9.11 5.59
N LEU A 77 -2.45 -8.92 5.85
CA LEU A 77 -1.57 -8.07 5.06
C LEU A 77 -0.80 -8.91 4.06
N ILE A 78 -0.54 -8.32 2.91
CA ILE A 78 0.26 -8.89 1.83
C ILE A 78 1.38 -7.90 1.52
N PHE A 79 2.62 -8.37 1.58
CA PHE A 79 3.77 -7.66 1.04
C PHE A 79 4.06 -8.24 -0.34
N ILE A 80 4.03 -7.40 -1.37
CA ILE A 80 4.06 -7.83 -2.77
C ILE A 80 4.88 -6.87 -3.62
N ASN A 81 5.41 -7.34 -4.73
CA ASN A 81 5.79 -6.46 -5.83
C ASN A 81 4.61 -6.38 -6.82
N SER A 82 3.83 -5.29 -6.80
CA SER A 82 2.65 -5.14 -7.65
C SER A 82 2.97 -5.07 -9.15
N THR A 83 4.21 -4.76 -9.53
CA THR A 83 4.62 -4.71 -10.95
C THR A 83 4.76 -6.10 -11.55
N HIS A 84 5.20 -7.08 -10.76
CA HIS A 84 5.43 -8.46 -11.20
C HIS A 84 4.45 -9.47 -10.58
N GLY A 85 3.61 -9.03 -9.64
CA GLY A 85 2.67 -9.88 -8.90
C GLY A 85 3.35 -10.86 -7.94
N VAL A 86 4.59 -10.61 -7.53
CA VAL A 86 5.36 -11.54 -6.68
C VAL A 86 5.12 -11.24 -5.21
N THR A 87 4.39 -12.11 -4.52
CA THR A 87 4.19 -12.01 -3.07
C THR A 87 5.48 -12.33 -2.33
N HIS A 88 5.87 -11.43 -1.43
CA HIS A 88 7.06 -11.54 -0.60
C HIS A 88 6.75 -12.08 0.79
N ALA A 89 5.61 -11.69 1.37
CA ALA A 89 5.12 -12.20 2.66
C ALA A 89 3.61 -12.01 2.80
N THR A 90 3.02 -12.80 3.70
CA THR A 90 1.62 -12.64 4.14
C THR A 90 1.59 -12.70 5.66
N SER A 91 0.83 -11.82 6.30
CA SER A 91 0.70 -11.83 7.76
C SER A 91 -0.16 -13.00 8.24
N GLN A 92 -0.20 -13.20 9.55
CA GLN A 92 -1.29 -13.97 10.14
C GLN A 92 -2.62 -13.19 10.03
N ARG A 93 -3.73 -13.91 10.08
CA ARG A 93 -5.08 -13.34 10.09
C ARG A 93 -5.31 -12.56 11.38
N PHE A 94 -5.78 -11.32 11.33
CA PHE A 94 -6.00 -10.46 12.50
C PHE A 94 -7.38 -9.81 12.48
N THR A 95 -7.73 -9.14 13.57
CA THR A 95 -9.05 -8.53 13.76
C THR A 95 -9.00 -7.02 13.65
N VAL A 96 -9.97 -6.43 12.95
CA VAL A 96 -10.31 -5.00 12.98
C VAL A 96 -11.58 -4.83 13.79
N ALA A 97 -11.50 -4.09 14.89
CA ALA A 97 -12.63 -3.79 15.76
C ALA A 97 -13.20 -2.40 15.48
N ALA A 98 -14.50 -2.26 15.74
CA ALA A 98 -15.21 -0.98 15.67
C ALA A 98 -14.55 0.08 16.57
N ALA A 99 -14.68 1.35 16.19
CA ALA A 99 -14.19 2.47 17.00
C ALA A 99 -14.82 2.43 18.41
N GLY A 100 -13.99 2.62 19.44
CA GLY A 100 -14.45 2.58 20.84
C GLY A 100 -14.75 1.19 21.40
N SER A 101 -14.53 0.11 20.63
CA SER A 101 -14.66 -1.26 21.14
C SER A 101 -13.50 -1.61 22.08
N THR A 102 -13.81 -2.31 23.18
CA THR A 102 -12.80 -2.83 24.10
C THR A 102 -12.37 -4.24 23.67
N ALA A 103 -11.07 -4.51 23.65
CA ALA A 103 -10.53 -5.79 23.21
C ALA A 103 -10.90 -6.92 24.18
N SER A 104 -11.75 -7.86 23.75
CA SER A 104 -12.01 -9.08 24.53
C SER A 104 -11.03 -10.17 24.10
N GLY A 105 -9.97 -10.38 24.88
CA GLY A 105 -9.01 -11.48 24.69
C GLY A 105 -8.04 -11.33 23.51
N LYS A 106 -8.02 -10.16 22.84
CA LYS A 106 -7.08 -9.82 21.78
C LYS A 106 -6.09 -8.75 22.25
N ILE A 107 -4.89 -8.76 21.68
CA ILE A 107 -3.81 -7.83 22.00
C ILE A 107 -3.92 -6.61 21.11
N HIS A 108 -3.97 -5.43 21.71
CA HIS A 108 -3.76 -4.18 21.00
C HIS A 108 -2.27 -3.81 21.10
N ALA A 109 -1.56 -3.91 19.98
CA ALA A 109 -0.17 -3.48 19.92
C ALA A 109 -0.13 -1.95 19.75
N PRO A 110 0.68 -1.21 20.55
CA PRO A 110 0.77 0.23 20.44
C PRO A 110 1.42 0.65 19.10
N PRO A 111 1.12 1.85 18.57
CA PRO A 111 1.79 2.38 17.39
C PRO A 111 3.31 2.38 17.56
N VAL A 112 4.05 2.11 16.48
CA VAL A 112 5.52 2.17 16.50
C VAL A 112 5.96 3.64 16.49
N PRO A 113 6.72 4.12 17.49
CA PRO A 113 7.21 5.50 17.50
C PRO A 113 8.08 5.81 16.28
N ASN A 114 7.93 7.01 15.72
CA ASN A 114 8.67 7.51 14.55
C ASN A 114 8.47 6.70 13.25
N ALA A 115 7.60 5.70 13.22
CA ALA A 115 7.19 5.06 11.98
C ALA A 115 6.16 5.92 11.25
N GLU A 116 6.27 5.97 9.92
CA GLU A 116 5.31 6.70 9.08
C GLU A 116 3.89 6.12 9.24
N THR A 117 2.89 7.00 9.19
CA THR A 117 1.48 6.60 9.34
C THR A 117 0.75 6.76 8.03
N VAL A 118 0.23 5.65 7.51
CA VAL A 118 -0.59 5.59 6.30
C VAL A 118 -2.06 5.54 6.71
N THR A 119 -2.89 6.41 6.14
CA THR A 119 -4.33 6.42 6.43
C THR A 119 -5.09 5.72 5.31
N ILE A 120 -5.91 4.73 5.65
CA ILE A 120 -6.82 4.07 4.70
C ILE A 120 -8.27 4.28 5.11
N SER A 121 -9.16 4.35 4.11
CA SER A 121 -10.57 4.61 4.34
C SER A 121 -11.51 3.73 3.52
N GLY A 122 -12.57 3.24 4.17
CA GLY A 122 -13.66 2.49 3.51
C GLY A 122 -13.44 0.97 3.40
N PRO A 123 -14.39 0.26 2.77
CA PRO A 123 -14.27 -1.17 2.49
C PRO A 123 -13.22 -1.47 1.40
N PRO A 124 -12.78 -2.74 1.26
CA PRO A 124 -11.87 -3.13 0.18
C PRO A 124 -12.36 -2.68 -1.20
N ASN A 125 -11.51 -1.99 -1.94
CA ASN A 125 -11.81 -1.51 -3.28
C ASN A 125 -10.53 -1.44 -4.13
N PRO A 126 -10.28 -2.43 -5.01
CA PRO A 126 -9.05 -2.51 -5.78
C PRO A 126 -8.96 -1.48 -6.91
N THR A 127 -10.05 -0.75 -7.19
CA THR A 127 -10.05 0.34 -8.20
C THR A 127 -9.52 1.65 -7.63
N LEU A 128 -9.46 1.78 -6.31
CA LEU A 128 -8.81 2.91 -5.67
C LEU A 128 -7.29 2.72 -5.73
N GLY A 129 -6.58 3.81 -6.03
CA GLY A 129 -5.12 3.81 -5.99
C GLY A 129 -4.57 3.58 -4.58
N PHE A 130 -3.26 3.37 -4.48
CA PHE A 130 -2.57 3.26 -3.20
C PHE A 130 -2.79 4.50 -2.33
N ALA A 131 -3.12 4.29 -1.06
CA ALA A 131 -3.33 5.38 -0.11
C ALA A 131 -2.06 6.20 0.14
N THR A 132 -0.88 5.60 -0.02
CA THR A 132 0.40 6.32 0.01
C THR A 132 1.36 5.72 -1.02
N THR A 133 2.15 6.56 -1.67
CA THR A 133 3.26 6.12 -2.54
C THR A 133 4.55 6.74 -2.03
N PHE A 134 5.47 5.89 -1.61
CA PHE A 134 6.81 6.29 -1.22
C PHE A 134 7.61 6.66 -2.47
N ALA A 135 8.59 7.57 -2.29
CA ALA A 135 9.53 7.87 -3.35
C ALA A 135 10.20 6.59 -3.81
N ALA A 136 10.13 6.30 -5.11
CA ALA A 136 10.78 5.13 -5.67
C ALA A 136 12.27 5.22 -5.35
N LEU A 137 12.81 4.17 -4.75
CA LEU A 137 14.26 4.04 -4.66
C LEU A 137 14.73 3.80 -6.10
N ASN A 138 15.53 4.73 -6.62
CA ASN A 138 16.04 4.67 -7.98
C ASN A 138 16.77 3.33 -8.24
N ASN A 139 16.04 2.32 -8.75
CA ASN A 139 16.64 1.19 -9.43
C ASN A 139 17.04 1.67 -10.84
N GLY A 140 18.05 2.54 -10.91
CA GLY A 140 18.88 2.77 -12.11
C GLY A 140 18.22 3.33 -13.38
N VAL A 141 16.91 3.58 -13.44
CA VAL A 141 16.30 4.28 -14.58
C VAL A 141 16.02 5.71 -14.16
N LEU A 142 16.99 6.59 -14.40
CA LEU A 142 16.72 8.02 -14.43
C LEU A 142 15.59 8.23 -15.44
N ALA A 143 14.42 8.65 -14.96
CA ALA A 143 13.46 9.32 -15.81
C ALA A 143 14.15 10.60 -16.29
N ARG A 144 14.88 10.51 -17.40
CA ARG A 144 15.52 11.66 -18.04
C ARG A 144 14.41 12.48 -18.66
N TRP A 145 13.91 13.45 -17.90
CA TRP A 145 13.14 14.56 -18.44
C TRP A 145 13.96 15.16 -19.60
N GLY A 146 13.40 15.11 -20.81
CA GLY A 146 14.08 15.54 -22.04
C GLY A 146 14.62 14.42 -22.93
N SER A 147 14.13 13.18 -22.83
CA SER A 147 14.41 12.19 -23.88
C SER A 147 13.76 12.65 -25.21
N PRO A 148 14.47 12.57 -26.36
CA PRO A 148 13.95 13.07 -27.64
C PRO A 148 12.60 12.49 -28.03
N GLY A 149 12.25 11.27 -27.58
CA GLY A 149 10.96 10.63 -27.84
C GLY A 149 9.77 11.23 -27.09
N GLN A 150 9.99 11.85 -25.93
CA GLN A 150 8.93 12.41 -25.09
C GLN A 150 8.51 13.83 -25.52
N ALA A 151 9.38 14.55 -26.24
CA ALA A 151 9.05 15.84 -26.85
C ALA A 151 8.07 15.68 -28.03
N TRP A 152 8.18 14.59 -28.79
CA TRP A 152 7.29 14.33 -29.93
C TRP A 152 5.86 13.96 -29.50
N SER A 153 5.69 13.25 -28.39
CA SER A 153 4.36 12.84 -27.92
C SER A 153 3.56 14.00 -27.32
N ILE A 154 4.21 14.98 -26.66
CA ILE A 154 3.53 16.17 -26.14
C ILE A 154 3.23 17.16 -27.27
N GLY A 155 4.13 17.33 -28.25
CA GLY A 155 3.89 18.19 -29.41
C GLY A 155 2.71 17.72 -30.28
N GLY A 156 2.54 16.42 -30.47
CA GLY A 156 1.44 15.85 -31.25
C GLY A 156 0.04 16.10 -30.67
N VAL A 157 -0.08 16.13 -29.34
CA VAL A 157 -1.37 16.35 -28.66
C VAL A 157 -1.83 17.81 -28.78
N PHE A 158 -0.90 18.78 -28.73
CA PHE A 158 -1.27 20.19 -28.92
C PHE A 158 -1.67 20.49 -30.37
N VAL A 159 -1.02 19.89 -31.37
CA VAL A 159 -1.36 20.09 -32.78
C VAL A 159 -2.73 19.49 -33.12
N SER A 160 -3.09 18.32 -32.57
CA SER A 160 -4.39 17.70 -32.82
C SER A 160 -5.56 18.47 -32.18
N CYS A 161 -5.37 19.07 -31.00
CA CYS A 161 -6.39 19.92 -30.38
C CYS A 161 -6.66 21.22 -31.17
N VAL A 162 -5.63 21.84 -31.73
CA VAL A 162 -5.80 23.10 -32.49
C VAL A 162 -6.43 22.84 -33.88
N LEU A 163 -6.05 21.75 -34.55
CA LEU A 163 -6.64 21.39 -35.85
C LEU A 163 -8.10 20.91 -35.70
N GLY A 164 -8.45 20.23 -34.60
CA GLY A 164 -9.84 19.86 -34.30
C GLY A 164 -10.75 21.06 -34.05
N ALA A 165 -10.27 22.06 -33.28
CA ALA A 165 -11.03 23.28 -33.00
C ALA A 165 -11.24 24.16 -34.24
N ALA A 166 -10.31 24.15 -35.19
CA ALA A 166 -10.45 24.87 -36.46
C ALA A 166 -11.50 24.23 -37.40
N TRP A 167 -11.74 22.92 -37.30
CA TRP A 167 -12.72 22.22 -38.15
C TRP A 167 -14.18 22.46 -37.70
N THR A 168 -14.41 22.79 -36.42
CA THR A 168 -15.75 23.03 -35.87
C THR A 168 -16.25 24.47 -36.01
N LEU A 169 -15.48 25.36 -36.65
CA LEU A 169 -15.84 26.78 -36.89
C LEU A 169 -16.28 27.04 -38.34
N ARG A 170 -17.16 26.19 -38.89
CA ARG A 170 -17.90 26.48 -40.12
C ARG A 170 -19.40 26.29 -39.94
#